data_AF-A0A3P7LRL4-F1
#
_entry.id   AF-A0A3P7LRL4-F1
#
_cell.length_a   1.000
_cell.length_b   1.000
_cell.length_c   1.000
_cell.angle_alpha   90.00
_cell.angle_beta   90.00
_cell.angle_gamma   90.00
#
_symmetry.space_group_name_H-M   'P 1'
#
loop_
_entity.id
_entity.type
_entity.pdbx_description
1 polymer ?
#
loop_
_entity_poly.entity_id
_entity_poly.type
_entity_poly.pdbx_seq_one_letter_code
_entity_poly.pdbx_strand_id
1 'polypeptide(L)'
;MRSFIWSQIILSALPLLIHFVAGVLSCKYVRSITVQESNSLEQEHSKHSEYAPRSLAGMPQEISLNLSKLFQEELNIADSELSSTAIYFTDAIDSRPFVIKSVTSDGKSWYQMTTEQPIDREMVCDELMFPHRAVIARKCCSQVTEKTSSLGGNSVEFSCCLFLDITVGTYGTFAIRVQLIDVNDNAPRFAPPAESMVSRVNKENLVVFYLPENMPQGTIIPLPQATDPDEGKNAALTYQIDKISPSALWQQHFRMLAGTEGGCLNSDFTTVQHDVPIPSLCLLKSVDREVVSGFHFELIARDQGVPIFLSTTLSMSIVVSTGIVCHYDIQSALIDALKIHQS
;
A
#
# COMPACT_ATOMS: atom_id res chain seq x y z
N MET A 1 -54.44 63.28 -5.40
CA MET A 1 -53.27 63.71 -4.61
C MET A 1 -52.09 62.82 -4.98
N ARG A 2 -51.09 63.42 -5.65
CA ARG A 2 -49.67 63.03 -5.86
C ARG A 2 -49.35 61.58 -6.29
N SER A 3 -48.46 61.27 -7.24
CA SER A 3 -47.76 61.90 -8.37
C SER A 3 -46.93 60.76 -8.99
N PHE A 4 -46.89 60.66 -10.32
CA PHE A 4 -45.93 59.86 -11.10
C PHE A 4 -44.47 60.30 -10.87
N ILE A 5 -43.50 59.42 -11.16
CA ILE A 5 -42.32 59.63 -12.04
C ILE A 5 -41.52 58.32 -12.23
N TRP A 6 -41.14 58.04 -13.48
CA TRP A 6 -40.23 56.97 -13.95
C TRP A 6 -38.76 57.23 -13.57
N SER A 7 -37.93 56.18 -13.43
CA SER A 7 -36.54 56.17 -13.97
C SER A 7 -35.88 54.80 -13.80
N GLN A 8 -35.27 54.32 -14.87
CA GLN A 8 -34.20 53.33 -14.88
C GLN A 8 -33.13 53.70 -13.84
N ILE A 9 -32.67 52.71 -13.05
CA ILE A 9 -31.41 52.79 -12.33
C ILE A 9 -30.60 51.54 -12.69
N ILE A 10 -29.43 51.85 -13.22
CA ILE A 10 -28.32 51.00 -13.64
C ILE A 10 -27.97 50.01 -12.51
N LEU A 11 -28.07 48.70 -12.78
CA LEU A 11 -27.45 47.66 -11.94
C LEU A 11 -26.01 47.45 -12.42
N SER A 12 -25.10 48.30 -11.92
CA SER A 12 -23.66 48.07 -11.95
C SER A 12 -23.19 47.90 -10.51
N ALA A 13 -22.79 46.68 -10.16
CA ALA A 13 -21.86 46.29 -9.08
C ALA A 13 -22.26 44.90 -8.53
N LEU A 14 -21.40 43.93 -8.83
CA LEU A 14 -21.30 42.59 -8.23
C LEU A 14 -21.31 42.66 -6.68
N PRO A 15 -21.65 41.56 -5.98
CA PRO A 15 -20.58 40.66 -5.56
C PRO A 15 -20.92 39.16 -5.61
N LEU A 16 -19.91 38.39 -6.02
CA LEU A 16 -19.56 37.08 -5.47
C LEU A 16 -20.72 36.20 -5.00
N LEU A 17 -21.30 35.38 -5.88
CA LEU A 17 -21.90 34.09 -5.48
C LEU A 17 -22.42 33.32 -6.69
N ILE A 18 -21.53 33.01 -7.63
CA ILE A 18 -21.85 32.05 -8.69
C ILE A 18 -20.69 31.05 -8.77
N HIS A 19 -20.96 29.87 -8.19
CA HIS A 19 -20.37 28.57 -8.48
C HIS A 19 -19.09 28.18 -7.71
N PHE A 20 -19.24 28.03 -6.40
CA PHE A 20 -18.64 26.88 -5.69
C PHE A 20 -19.49 25.63 -6.00
N VAL A 21 -19.46 25.15 -7.25
CA VAL A 21 -20.04 23.86 -7.63
C VAL A 21 -19.13 23.23 -8.67
N ALA A 22 -18.73 21.98 -8.38
CA ALA A 22 -17.79 21.13 -9.10
C ALA A 22 -16.30 21.47 -8.88
N GLY A 23 -15.77 20.99 -7.74
CA GLY A 23 -14.36 20.64 -7.64
C GLY A 23 -14.03 19.53 -8.63
N VAL A 24 -13.86 19.90 -9.90
CA VAL A 24 -13.34 19.00 -10.92
C VAL A 24 -11.86 18.82 -10.60
N LEU A 25 -11.55 17.75 -9.86
CA LEU A 25 -10.20 17.19 -9.81
C LEU A 25 -9.77 16.91 -11.25
N SER A 26 -9.07 17.86 -11.84
CA SER A 26 -8.50 17.79 -13.18
C SER A 26 -7.08 17.30 -13.02
N CYS A 27 -6.73 16.19 -13.66
CA CYS A 27 -5.40 15.58 -13.63
C CYS A 27 -4.35 16.39 -14.44
N LYS A 28 -4.50 17.72 -14.48
CA LYS A 28 -3.63 18.64 -15.22
C LYS A 28 -2.44 18.99 -14.35
N TYR A 29 -1.27 18.99 -14.95
CA TYR A 29 -0.02 19.39 -14.33
C TYR A 29 0.85 20.08 -15.39
N VAL A 30 1.74 20.97 -14.96
CA VAL A 30 2.71 21.63 -15.85
C VAL A 30 3.92 20.74 -16.10
N ARG A 31 4.28 19.90 -15.13
CA ARG A 31 5.42 18.99 -15.22
C ARG A 31 5.13 17.68 -14.50
N SER A 32 5.60 16.58 -15.06
CA SER A 32 5.71 15.31 -14.35
C SER A 32 7.18 15.01 -14.08
N ILE A 33 7.50 14.66 -12.84
CA ILE A 33 8.81 14.15 -12.44
C ILE A 33 8.65 12.74 -11.86
N THR A 34 9.73 11.98 -11.89
CA THR A 34 9.79 10.65 -11.29
C THR A 34 10.83 10.67 -10.18
N VAL A 35 10.47 10.11 -9.04
CA VAL A 35 11.27 10.09 -7.83
C VAL A 35 11.22 8.67 -7.29
N GLN A 36 12.37 8.03 -7.17
CA GLN A 36 12.47 6.74 -6.51
C GLN A 36 12.50 6.96 -5.00
N GLU A 37 11.86 6.11 -4.22
CA GLU A 37 11.95 6.19 -2.76
C GLU A 37 13.32 5.77 -2.23
N SER A 38 13.51 5.93 -0.92
CA SER A 38 14.74 5.56 -0.23
C SER A 38 14.67 4.11 0.25
N ASN A 39 15.74 3.34 0.04
CA ASN A 39 15.80 1.94 0.50
C ASN A 39 16.13 1.86 2.00
N SER A 40 15.17 1.41 2.82
CA SER A 40 15.34 1.25 4.27
C SER A 40 16.34 0.15 4.65
N LEU A 41 16.50 -0.90 3.83
CA LEU A 41 17.40 -2.02 4.11
C LEU A 41 18.89 -1.64 4.05
N GLU A 42 19.24 -0.67 3.21
CA GLU A 42 20.61 -0.17 3.09
C GLU A 42 21.00 0.73 4.27
N GLN A 43 20.03 1.35 4.94
CA GLN A 43 20.26 2.22 6.09
C GLN A 43 20.72 1.45 7.34
N GLU A 44 20.41 0.14 7.45
CA GLU A 44 20.87 -0.70 8.57
C GLU A 44 22.36 -1.09 8.46
N HIS A 45 22.93 -1.17 7.25
CA HIS A 45 24.34 -1.56 7.05
C HIS A 45 25.36 -0.48 7.47
N SER A 46 24.93 0.74 7.80
CA SER A 46 25.80 1.81 8.31
C SER A 46 25.98 1.80 9.85
N LYS A 47 25.38 0.84 10.57
CA LYS A 47 25.34 0.86 12.05
C LYS A 47 25.81 -0.43 12.73
N HIS A 48 27.07 -0.78 12.52
CA HIS A 48 27.82 -1.51 13.55
C HIS A 48 28.61 -0.53 14.43
N SER A 49 27.93 0.14 15.36
CA SER A 49 28.49 0.61 16.64
C SER A 49 27.36 0.99 17.62
N GLU A 50 27.25 0.19 18.67
CA GLU A 50 26.66 0.42 20.01
C GLU A 50 25.43 1.35 20.21
N TYR A 51 24.31 0.71 20.57
CA TYR A 51 23.35 1.04 21.64
C TYR A 51 23.11 2.53 22.00
N ALA A 52 22.12 3.17 21.36
CA ALA A 52 21.23 4.19 21.95
C ALA A 52 20.02 4.43 21.04
N PRO A 53 18.81 4.70 21.57
CA PRO A 53 17.65 5.02 20.74
C PRO A 53 17.82 6.45 20.19
N ARG A 54 18.05 6.56 18.89
CA ARG A 54 17.97 7.82 18.15
C ARG A 54 17.16 7.58 16.89
N SER A 55 16.15 8.43 16.68
CA SER A 55 15.49 8.63 15.38
C SER A 55 16.57 8.78 14.31
N LEU A 56 16.72 7.76 13.49
CA LEU A 56 17.72 7.71 12.43
C LEU A 56 17.14 8.39 11.21
N ALA A 57 17.45 9.67 11.07
CA ALA A 57 17.40 10.33 9.77
C ALA A 57 18.36 9.55 8.83
N GLY A 58 17.77 8.82 7.88
CA GLY A 58 18.48 8.27 6.74
C GLY A 58 19.19 9.38 5.97
N MET A 59 20.23 9.03 5.20
CA MET A 59 20.89 10.00 4.33
C MET A 59 19.84 10.67 3.44
N PRO A 60 19.77 12.01 3.35
CA PRO A 60 18.78 12.67 2.52
C PRO A 60 19.03 12.29 1.07
N GLN A 61 18.06 11.62 0.46
CA GLN A 61 18.01 11.43 -0.98
C GLN A 61 17.85 12.82 -1.61
N GLU A 62 18.90 13.31 -2.27
CA GLU A 62 18.95 14.69 -2.74
C GLU A 62 18.16 14.86 -4.03
N ILE A 63 16.84 14.99 -3.90
CA ILE A 63 16.00 15.45 -5.00
C ILE A 63 16.18 16.97 -5.09
N SER A 64 16.54 17.44 -6.29
CA SER A 64 16.71 18.86 -6.56
C SER A 64 16.05 19.21 -7.89
N LEU A 65 14.94 19.95 -7.80
CA LEU A 65 14.28 20.53 -8.96
C LEU A 65 14.34 22.05 -8.88
N ASN A 66 14.99 22.69 -9.84
CA ASN A 66 15.02 24.14 -9.95
C ASN A 66 13.65 24.65 -10.45
N LEU A 67 12.79 25.05 -9.51
CA LEU A 67 11.43 25.54 -9.81
C LEU A 67 11.46 26.86 -10.57
N SER A 68 12.41 27.74 -10.25
CA SER A 68 12.55 28.99 -10.99
C SER A 68 12.77 28.72 -12.48
N LYS A 69 13.73 27.87 -12.83
CA LYS A 69 13.95 27.49 -14.23
C LYS A 69 12.73 26.82 -14.86
N LEU A 70 12.06 25.92 -14.13
CA LEU A 70 10.86 25.24 -14.62
C LEU A 70 9.75 26.25 -14.98
N PHE A 71 9.40 27.16 -14.08
CA PHE A 71 8.33 28.13 -14.35
C PHE A 71 8.74 29.21 -15.33
N GLN A 72 10.02 29.53 -15.45
CA GLN A 72 10.54 30.37 -16.51
C GLN A 72 10.19 29.79 -17.90
N GLU A 73 10.44 28.49 -18.09
CA GLU A 73 10.20 27.77 -19.35
C GLU A 73 8.71 27.55 -19.60
N GLU A 74 7.96 27.06 -18.60
CA GLU A 74 6.53 26.71 -18.77
C GLU A 74 5.61 27.94 -18.90
N LEU A 75 5.98 29.07 -18.28
CA LEU A 75 5.17 30.29 -18.27
C LEU A 75 5.77 31.43 -19.11
N ASN A 76 6.94 31.22 -19.72
CA ASN A 76 7.68 32.20 -20.51
C ASN A 76 7.93 33.52 -19.74
N ILE A 77 8.38 33.40 -18.49
CA ILE A 77 8.69 34.53 -17.60
C ILE A 77 10.15 34.93 -17.76
N ALA A 78 10.47 36.23 -17.69
CA ALA A 78 11.86 36.68 -17.71
C ALA A 78 12.57 36.43 -16.36
N ASP A 79 13.87 36.10 -16.39
CA ASP A 79 14.69 35.84 -15.17
C ASP A 79 14.60 36.96 -14.13
N SER A 80 14.60 38.21 -14.60
CA SER A 80 14.53 39.39 -13.73
C SER A 80 13.22 39.46 -12.94
N GLU A 81 12.11 39.05 -13.55
CA GLU A 81 10.80 39.09 -12.92
C GLU A 81 10.63 37.95 -11.93
N LEU A 82 11.12 36.76 -12.29
CA LEU A 82 11.04 35.59 -11.44
C LEU A 82 11.89 35.71 -10.16
N SER A 83 12.98 36.46 -10.21
CA SER A 83 13.82 36.74 -9.03
C SER A 83 13.08 37.46 -7.90
N SER A 84 12.02 38.21 -8.24
CA SER A 84 11.16 38.93 -7.30
C SER A 84 9.81 38.22 -7.04
N THR A 85 9.55 37.11 -7.74
CA THR A 85 8.30 36.38 -7.67
C THR A 85 8.37 35.34 -6.55
N ALA A 86 7.43 35.38 -5.60
CA ALA A 86 7.34 34.36 -4.56
C ALA A 86 6.86 33.02 -5.15
N ILE A 87 7.57 31.93 -4.86
CA ILE A 87 7.20 30.57 -5.25
C ILE A 87 7.09 29.73 -3.98
N TYR A 88 5.90 29.17 -3.73
CA TYR A 88 5.63 28.40 -2.52
C TYR A 88 4.54 27.35 -2.77
N PHE A 89 4.51 26.32 -1.95
CA PHE A 89 3.43 25.34 -1.99
C PHE A 89 2.14 25.97 -1.50
N THR A 90 1.06 25.72 -2.24
CA THR A 90 -0.28 26.20 -1.92
C THR A 90 -0.77 25.57 -0.62
N ASP A 91 -0.43 24.30 -0.41
CA ASP A 91 -0.57 23.60 0.87
C ASP A 91 0.77 22.96 1.27
N ALA A 92 1.40 23.50 2.32
CA ALA A 92 2.69 23.02 2.79
C ALA A 92 2.61 21.67 3.54
N ILE A 93 1.45 21.29 4.08
CA ILE A 93 1.25 20.02 4.78
C ILE A 93 1.06 18.91 3.75
N ASP A 94 0.15 19.13 2.79
CA ASP A 94 -0.12 18.18 1.71
C ASP A 94 1.05 18.04 0.74
N SER A 95 2.03 18.95 0.76
CA SER A 95 3.25 18.84 -0.02
C SER A 95 4.39 18.07 0.66
N ARG A 96 4.27 17.69 1.94
CA ARG A 96 5.32 16.92 2.63
C ARG A 96 5.54 15.54 1.99
N PRO A 97 6.78 15.04 1.90
CA PRO A 97 8.01 15.56 2.51
C PRO A 97 8.76 16.58 1.65
N PHE A 98 8.16 17.06 0.55
CA PHE A 98 8.77 18.06 -0.32
C PHE A 98 8.73 19.44 0.32
N VAL A 99 9.81 20.19 0.15
CA VAL A 99 9.95 21.57 0.59
C VAL A 99 10.53 22.43 -0.53
N ILE A 100 10.18 23.71 -0.52
CA ILE A 100 10.77 24.70 -1.42
C ILE A 100 11.76 25.53 -0.62
N LYS A 101 13.01 25.55 -1.07
CA LYS A 101 14.09 26.36 -0.48
C LYS A 101 14.54 27.40 -1.50
N SER A 102 14.84 28.60 -1.00
CA SER A 102 15.58 29.59 -1.78
C SER A 102 17.07 29.26 -1.70
N VAL A 103 17.71 29.11 -2.85
CA VAL A 103 19.14 28.80 -2.98
C VAL A 103 19.80 29.99 -3.65
N THR A 104 20.90 30.47 -3.06
CA THR A 104 21.67 31.59 -3.59
C THR A 104 23.10 31.12 -3.90
N SER A 105 23.51 31.25 -5.15
CA SER A 105 24.91 31.03 -5.58
C SER A 105 25.34 32.16 -6.51
N ASP A 106 26.56 32.66 -6.32
CA ASP A 106 27.17 33.68 -7.19
C ASP A 106 26.29 34.93 -7.40
N GLY A 107 25.57 35.35 -6.35
CA GLY A 107 24.69 36.53 -6.38
C GLY A 107 23.36 36.33 -7.12
N LYS A 108 23.06 35.11 -7.60
CA LYS A 108 21.76 34.74 -8.15
C LYS A 108 21.00 33.86 -7.17
N SER A 109 19.72 34.17 -6.94
CA SER A 109 18.81 33.37 -6.11
C SER A 109 17.78 32.67 -6.97
N TRP A 110 17.48 31.41 -6.67
CA TRP A 110 16.41 30.65 -7.29
C TRP A 110 15.66 29.81 -6.26
N TYR A 111 14.44 29.40 -6.58
CA TYR A 111 13.68 28.46 -5.78
C TYR A 111 13.96 27.03 -6.26
N GLN A 112 14.24 26.16 -5.30
CA GLN A 112 14.50 24.75 -5.51
C GLN A 112 13.53 23.92 -4.68
N MET A 113 12.86 22.97 -5.32
CA MET A 113 12.15 21.92 -4.61
C MET A 113 13.13 20.81 -4.24
N THR A 114 13.06 20.39 -2.98
CA THR A 114 13.88 19.32 -2.41
C THR A 114 13.09 18.59 -1.33
N THR A 115 13.72 17.69 -0.60
CA THR A 115 13.13 16.94 0.52
C THR A 115 13.89 17.21 1.80
N GLU A 116 13.21 17.16 2.95
CA GLU A 116 13.86 17.26 4.27
C GLU A 116 14.07 15.90 4.94
N GLN A 117 13.32 14.90 4.48
CA GLN A 117 13.37 13.53 4.97
C GLN A 117 13.54 12.60 3.76
N PRO A 118 14.16 11.42 3.95
CA PRO A 118 14.08 10.35 2.98
C PRO A 118 12.62 10.12 2.59
N ILE A 119 12.38 9.88 1.30
CA ILE A 119 11.04 9.54 0.84
C ILE A 119 10.82 8.08 1.15
N ASP A 120 9.71 7.83 1.81
CA ASP A 120 9.13 6.53 2.09
C ASP A 120 7.75 6.57 1.39
N ARG A 121 7.61 5.78 0.32
CA ARG A 121 6.39 5.81 -0.51
C ARG A 121 5.25 5.15 0.26
N GLU A 122 5.46 4.13 1.09
CA GLU A 122 4.40 3.60 1.99
C GLU A 122 3.76 4.71 2.80
N MET A 123 4.57 5.53 3.48
CA MET A 123 4.07 6.61 4.32
C MET A 123 3.40 7.72 3.50
N VAL A 124 3.98 8.09 2.36
CA VAL A 124 3.49 9.21 1.53
C VAL A 124 2.15 8.89 0.85
N CYS A 125 1.97 7.61 0.52
CA CYS A 125 0.84 7.06 -0.21
C CYS A 125 -0.19 6.37 0.69
N ASP A 126 0.07 6.30 2.00
CA ASP A 126 -0.83 5.73 2.99
C ASP A 126 -2.21 6.41 2.93
N GLU A 127 -3.22 5.60 2.64
CA GLU A 127 -4.58 6.11 2.43
C GLU A 127 -5.29 6.51 3.72
N LEU A 128 -4.90 5.92 4.84
CA LEU A 128 -5.46 6.24 6.15
C LEU A 128 -4.91 7.57 6.66
N MET A 129 -3.64 7.86 6.37
CA MET A 129 -2.98 9.11 6.72
C MET A 129 -3.29 10.24 5.74
N PHE A 130 -3.34 9.95 4.42
CA PHE A 130 -3.53 10.94 3.37
C PHE A 130 -4.64 10.55 2.38
N PRO A 131 -5.91 10.45 2.82
CA PRO A 131 -7.02 9.98 1.99
C PRO A 131 -7.26 10.85 0.76
N HIS A 132 -7.02 12.16 0.86
CA HIS A 132 -7.12 13.07 -0.28
C HIS A 132 -6.13 12.69 -1.38
N ARG A 133 -4.84 12.47 -1.05
CA ARG A 133 -3.80 12.06 -2.03
C ARG A 133 -4.19 10.77 -2.74
N ALA A 134 -4.62 9.77 -1.97
CA ALA A 134 -5.03 8.48 -2.51
C ALA A 134 -6.17 8.61 -3.53
N VAL A 135 -7.18 9.45 -3.26
CA VAL A 135 -8.29 9.70 -4.20
C VAL A 135 -7.80 10.36 -5.50
N ILE A 136 -6.88 11.34 -5.41
CA ILE A 136 -6.30 11.97 -6.62
C ILE A 136 -5.49 10.95 -7.41
N ALA A 137 -4.61 10.20 -6.73
CA ALA A 137 -3.74 9.22 -7.36
C ALA A 137 -4.54 8.13 -8.10
N ARG A 138 -5.59 7.58 -7.48
CA ARG A 138 -6.49 6.61 -8.13
C ARG A 138 -7.16 7.17 -9.38
N LYS A 139 -7.54 8.44 -9.35
CA LYS A 139 -8.20 9.08 -10.49
C LYS A 139 -7.22 9.43 -11.61
N CYS A 140 -6.02 9.85 -11.27
CA CYS A 140 -5.12 10.56 -12.16
C CYS A 140 -3.85 9.80 -12.55
N CYS A 141 -3.53 8.72 -11.83
CA CYS A 141 -2.25 8.01 -11.96
C CYS A 141 -2.39 6.51 -12.19
N SER A 142 -3.59 5.96 -12.05
CA SER A 142 -3.86 4.58 -12.46
C SER A 142 -3.46 4.38 -13.93
N GLN A 143 -2.50 3.49 -14.14
CA GLN A 143 -2.13 3.00 -15.46
C GLN A 143 -3.04 1.80 -15.75
N VAL A 144 -3.78 1.84 -16.85
CA VAL A 144 -4.43 0.63 -17.35
C VAL A 144 -3.33 -0.21 -18.00
N THR A 145 -2.86 -1.24 -17.30
CA THR A 145 -2.03 -2.27 -17.92
C THR A 145 -2.94 -3.16 -18.76
N GLU A 146 -2.95 -2.98 -20.08
CA GLU A 146 -3.57 -3.93 -21.00
C GLU A 146 -2.79 -5.26 -20.93
N LYS A 147 -3.16 -6.14 -20.01
CA LYS A 147 -2.79 -7.55 -20.14
C LYS A 147 -3.56 -8.13 -21.32
N THR A 148 -2.89 -8.34 -22.45
CA THR A 148 -3.33 -9.32 -23.45
C THR A 148 -3.17 -10.73 -22.88
N SER A 149 -3.97 -11.07 -21.87
CA SER A 149 -4.25 -12.44 -21.48
C SER A 149 -5.72 -12.69 -21.79
N SER A 150 -5.96 -13.54 -22.79
CA SER A 150 -7.27 -14.14 -23.01
C SER A 150 -7.80 -14.67 -21.68
N LEU A 151 -8.96 -14.16 -21.26
CA LEU A 151 -9.68 -14.38 -19.99
C LEU A 151 -9.37 -13.35 -18.87
N GLY A 152 -9.89 -12.14 -19.09
CA GLY A 152 -10.78 -11.45 -18.13
C GLY A 152 -10.27 -11.15 -16.72
N GLY A 153 -9.58 -10.02 -16.58
CA GLY A 153 -9.31 -9.35 -15.31
C GLY A 153 -8.34 -8.20 -15.50
N ASN A 154 -8.84 -6.97 -15.66
CA ASN A 154 -7.98 -5.79 -15.70
C ASN A 154 -7.44 -5.55 -14.28
N SER A 155 -6.23 -6.00 -13.98
CA SER A 155 -5.53 -5.62 -12.74
C SER A 155 -5.11 -4.16 -12.87
N VAL A 156 -5.91 -3.22 -12.34
CA VAL A 156 -5.52 -1.81 -12.24
C VAL A 156 -4.40 -1.73 -11.22
N GLU A 157 -3.17 -1.55 -11.71
CA GLU A 157 -2.01 -1.33 -10.85
C GLU A 157 -2.10 0.10 -10.32
N PHE A 158 -2.29 0.23 -9.00
CA PHE A 158 -2.30 1.53 -8.35
C PHE A 158 -0.87 2.05 -8.28
N SER A 159 -0.58 3.05 -9.09
CA SER A 159 0.73 3.70 -9.07
C SER A 159 0.68 4.94 -8.19
N CYS A 160 1.52 4.99 -7.17
CA CYS A 160 1.50 6.13 -6.26
C CYS A 160 2.10 7.38 -6.90
N CYS A 161 1.30 8.45 -6.92
CA CYS A 161 1.75 9.75 -7.36
C CYS A 161 1.17 10.87 -6.49
N LEU A 162 1.82 12.02 -6.50
CA LEU A 162 1.36 13.24 -5.86
C LEU A 162 1.12 14.34 -6.89
N PHE A 163 0.18 15.23 -6.59
CA PHE A 163 0.01 16.49 -7.29
C PHE A 163 0.35 17.61 -6.30
N LEU A 164 1.49 18.26 -6.53
CA LEU A 164 1.98 19.34 -5.69
C LEU A 164 1.57 20.67 -6.29
N ASP A 165 0.61 21.34 -5.65
CA ASP A 165 0.12 22.64 -6.09
C ASP A 165 1.08 23.75 -5.66
N ILE A 166 1.73 24.40 -6.62
CA ILE A 166 2.70 25.47 -6.39
C ILE A 166 2.11 26.79 -6.87
N THR A 167 2.06 27.78 -5.98
CA THR A 167 1.66 29.14 -6.31
C THR A 167 2.88 29.97 -6.72
N VAL A 168 2.79 30.62 -7.88
CA VAL A 168 3.84 31.44 -8.48
C VAL A 168 3.35 32.90 -8.54
N GLY A 169 3.60 33.66 -7.47
CA GLY A 169 3.19 35.07 -7.34
C GLY A 169 1.79 35.35 -7.88
N THR A 170 1.70 36.25 -8.86
CA THR A 170 0.44 36.62 -9.54
C THR A 170 0.12 35.78 -10.78
N TYR A 171 1.00 34.84 -11.16
CA TYR A 171 0.82 33.99 -12.34
C TYR A 171 -0.20 32.87 -12.12
N GLY A 172 -0.43 32.50 -10.86
CA GLY A 172 -1.44 31.52 -10.46
C GLY A 172 -0.85 30.29 -9.78
N THR A 173 -1.68 29.24 -9.70
CA THR A 173 -1.34 27.97 -9.07
C THR A 173 -1.22 26.88 -10.14
N PHE A 174 -0.13 26.12 -10.07
CA PHE A 174 0.23 25.09 -11.03
C PHE A 174 0.59 23.81 -10.30
N ALA A 175 0.06 22.68 -10.77
CA ALA A 175 0.40 21.39 -10.20
C ALA A 175 1.65 20.80 -10.86
N ILE A 176 2.57 20.27 -10.06
CA ILE A 176 3.60 19.33 -10.51
C ILE A 176 3.17 17.92 -10.11
N ARG A 177 3.14 17.00 -11.07
CA ARG A 177 2.94 15.58 -10.79
C ARG A 177 4.25 14.95 -10.39
N VAL A 178 4.29 14.30 -9.22
CA VAL A 178 5.43 13.51 -8.76
C VAL A 178 5.02 12.05 -8.79
N GLN A 179 5.63 11.27 -9.69
CA GLN A 179 5.50 9.82 -9.70
C GLN A 179 6.52 9.23 -8.73
N LEU A 180 6.05 8.46 -7.75
CA LEU A 180 6.94 7.73 -6.85
C LEU A 180 7.23 6.35 -7.42
N ILE A 181 8.49 5.92 -7.40
CA ILE A 181 8.93 4.59 -7.81
C ILE A 181 9.26 3.80 -6.56
N ASP A 182 8.58 2.68 -6.46
CA ASP A 182 8.68 1.71 -5.39
C ASP A 182 10.05 1.02 -5.32
N VAL A 183 10.50 0.72 -4.12
CA VAL A 183 11.69 -0.10 -3.84
C VAL A 183 11.28 -1.24 -2.90
N ASN A 184 11.71 -2.46 -3.20
CA ASN A 184 11.44 -3.63 -2.34
C ASN A 184 12.24 -3.55 -1.02
N ASP A 185 11.77 -2.79 -0.06
CA ASP A 185 12.42 -2.59 1.24
C ASP A 185 11.56 -3.00 2.44
N ASN A 186 10.34 -3.48 2.22
CA ASN A 186 9.50 -4.08 3.26
C ASN A 186 9.35 -5.58 3.08
N ALA A 187 9.60 -6.34 4.15
CA ALA A 187 9.28 -7.76 4.15
C ALA A 187 7.78 -7.99 4.40
N PRO A 188 7.18 -9.07 3.85
CA PRO A 188 5.80 -9.44 4.11
C PRO A 188 5.51 -9.57 5.61
N ARG A 189 4.30 -9.27 6.07
CA ARG A 189 3.91 -9.38 7.48
C ARG A 189 2.62 -10.15 7.61
N PHE A 190 2.60 -11.19 8.46
CA PHE A 190 1.37 -11.91 8.77
C PHE A 190 0.42 -11.04 9.58
N ALA A 191 -0.85 -10.99 9.16
CA ALA A 191 -1.89 -10.35 9.96
C ALA A 191 -2.04 -11.08 11.31
N PRO A 192 -2.35 -10.37 12.40
CA PRO A 192 -2.81 -11.02 13.62
C PRO A 192 -3.99 -11.92 13.26
N PRO A 193 -3.96 -13.20 13.62
CA PRO A 193 -4.97 -14.13 13.17
C PRO A 193 -6.32 -13.78 13.81
N ALA A 194 -7.39 -13.88 12.99
CA ALA A 194 -8.75 -13.69 13.47
C ALA A 194 -9.05 -14.70 14.60
N GLU A 195 -9.65 -14.21 15.69
CA GLU A 195 -9.83 -14.91 16.96
C GLU A 195 -10.64 -16.23 16.86
N SER A 196 -11.27 -16.49 15.72
CA SER A 196 -12.23 -17.59 15.56
C SER A 196 -11.60 -18.98 15.37
N MET A 197 -10.30 -19.13 15.08
CA MET A 197 -9.65 -20.47 15.10
C MET A 197 -8.23 -20.49 15.65
N VAL A 198 -7.62 -19.32 15.81
CA VAL A 198 -6.27 -19.20 16.33
C VAL A 198 -6.36 -18.76 17.77
N SER A 199 -5.93 -19.64 18.66
CA SER A 199 -6.17 -19.38 20.08
C SER A 199 -5.23 -18.29 20.60
N ARG A 200 -3.98 -18.18 20.10
CA ARG A 200 -2.98 -17.20 20.58
C ARG A 200 -1.87 -17.03 19.55
N VAL A 201 -1.45 -15.78 19.28
CA VAL A 201 -0.05 -15.49 18.92
C VAL A 201 0.66 -15.29 20.25
N ASN A 202 1.57 -16.19 20.62
CA ASN A 202 2.37 -15.98 21.82
C ASN A 202 3.50 -14.95 21.52
N LYS A 203 4.26 -14.56 22.55
CA LYS A 203 5.40 -13.64 22.42
C LYS A 203 6.52 -14.17 21.49
N GLU A 204 6.40 -15.41 21.00
CA GLU A 204 7.39 -16.15 20.21
C GLU A 204 6.95 -16.34 18.74
N ASN A 205 5.93 -15.61 18.27
CA ASN A 205 5.42 -15.72 16.90
C ASN A 205 4.89 -17.13 16.55
N LEU A 206 4.38 -17.86 17.55
CA LEU A 206 3.72 -19.16 17.40
C LEU A 206 2.21 -18.99 17.32
N VAL A 207 1.62 -19.53 16.26
CA VAL A 207 0.18 -19.65 16.06
C VAL A 207 -0.26 -21.10 16.32
N VAL A 208 -1.21 -21.26 17.23
CA VAL A 208 -1.79 -22.56 17.57
C VAL A 208 -3.23 -22.65 17.05
N PHE A 209 -3.52 -23.69 16.27
CA PHE A 209 -4.88 -24.01 15.82
C PHE A 209 -5.29 -25.41 16.23
N TYR A 210 -6.58 -25.56 16.57
CA TYR A 210 -7.14 -26.82 17.04
C TYR A 210 -7.89 -27.54 15.92
N LEU A 211 -7.50 -28.79 15.66
CA LEU A 211 -8.09 -29.63 14.65
C LEU A 211 -8.89 -30.77 15.30
N PRO A 212 -10.21 -30.85 15.10
CA PRO A 212 -10.99 -32.05 15.43
C PRO A 212 -10.45 -33.29 14.72
N GLU A 213 -10.23 -34.38 15.47
CA GLU A 213 -9.66 -35.62 14.93
C GLU A 213 -10.51 -36.24 13.79
N ASN A 214 -11.83 -36.11 13.90
CA ASN A 214 -12.80 -36.64 12.93
C ASN A 214 -13.18 -35.62 11.84
N MET A 215 -12.33 -34.64 11.57
CA MET A 215 -12.58 -33.68 10.50
C MET A 215 -12.67 -34.39 9.14
N PRO A 216 -13.71 -34.10 8.33
CA PRO A 216 -13.89 -34.75 7.04
C PRO A 216 -12.70 -34.50 6.10
N GLN A 217 -12.24 -35.53 5.40
CA GLN A 217 -11.34 -35.34 4.26
C GLN A 217 -11.95 -34.36 3.25
N GLY A 218 -11.12 -33.55 2.62
CA GLY A 218 -11.55 -32.47 1.74
C GLY A 218 -11.73 -31.13 2.42
N THR A 219 -11.63 -31.08 3.76
CA THR A 219 -11.74 -29.82 4.49
C THR A 219 -10.56 -28.90 4.14
N ILE A 220 -10.90 -27.65 3.83
CA ILE A 220 -9.92 -26.56 3.61
C ILE A 220 -9.77 -25.82 4.94
N ILE A 221 -8.53 -25.77 5.43
CA ILE A 221 -8.16 -25.07 6.66
C ILE A 221 -7.41 -23.81 6.23
N PRO A 222 -7.97 -22.60 6.39
CA PRO A 222 -7.28 -21.38 6.03
C PRO A 222 -6.05 -21.18 6.94
N LEU A 223 -4.97 -20.70 6.35
CA LEU A 223 -3.75 -20.31 7.06
C LEU A 223 -3.70 -18.77 7.18
N PRO A 224 -2.91 -18.24 8.14
CA PRO A 224 -2.70 -16.81 8.25
C PRO A 224 -2.18 -16.20 6.93
N GLN A 225 -2.83 -15.13 6.49
CA GLN A 225 -2.42 -14.35 5.34
C GLN A 225 -1.36 -13.33 5.74
N ALA A 226 -0.40 -13.09 4.86
CA ALA A 226 0.53 -11.98 4.94
C ALA A 226 0.11 -10.83 4.01
N THR A 227 0.54 -9.64 4.37
CA THR A 227 0.42 -8.41 3.59
C THR A 227 1.79 -7.78 3.45
N ASP A 228 2.04 -7.18 2.30
CA ASP A 228 3.27 -6.47 2.01
C ASP A 228 2.89 -5.07 1.51
N PRO A 229 3.44 -4.00 2.11
CA PRO A 229 3.02 -2.64 1.79
C PRO A 229 3.66 -2.08 0.49
N ASP A 230 4.62 -2.79 -0.10
CA ASP A 230 5.29 -2.40 -1.34
C ASP A 230 4.33 -2.45 -2.56
N GLU A 231 4.79 -2.06 -3.77
CA GLU A 231 3.94 -2.01 -4.97
C GLU A 231 4.16 -3.20 -5.92
N GLY A 232 3.08 -3.69 -6.52
CA GLY A 232 3.15 -4.63 -7.64
C GLY A 232 3.88 -5.93 -7.28
N LYS A 233 5.01 -6.21 -7.93
CA LYS A 233 5.81 -7.42 -7.66
C LYS A 233 6.51 -7.40 -6.30
N ASN A 234 6.85 -6.23 -5.80
CA ASN A 234 7.50 -6.07 -4.51
C ASN A 234 6.53 -6.44 -3.38
N ALA A 235 5.22 -6.30 -3.58
CA ALA A 235 4.21 -6.85 -2.67
C ALA A 235 3.56 -8.17 -3.12
N ALA A 236 3.95 -8.75 -4.26
CA ALA A 236 3.31 -9.95 -4.78
C ALA A 236 3.77 -11.20 -4.01
N LEU A 237 2.87 -11.78 -3.22
CA LEU A 237 3.23 -12.85 -2.29
C LEU A 237 3.19 -14.25 -2.89
N THR A 238 4.11 -15.08 -2.41
CA THR A 238 4.11 -16.54 -2.53
C THR A 238 4.23 -17.16 -1.14
N TYR A 239 3.62 -18.34 -0.95
CA TYR A 239 3.62 -19.04 0.33
C TYR A 239 4.27 -20.41 0.22
N GLN A 240 5.02 -20.79 1.26
CA GLN A 240 5.67 -22.08 1.39
C GLN A 240 5.56 -22.60 2.82
N ILE A 241 5.56 -23.93 2.98
CA ILE A 241 5.71 -24.58 4.28
C ILE A 241 7.09 -25.24 4.38
N ASP A 242 7.76 -25.07 5.51
CA ASP A 242 9.03 -25.72 5.85
C ASP A 242 9.04 -26.24 7.31
N LYS A 243 10.12 -26.91 7.72
CA LYS A 243 10.37 -27.45 9.08
C LYS A 243 9.20 -28.24 9.67
N ILE A 244 8.62 -29.11 8.87
CA ILE A 244 7.46 -29.92 9.23
C ILE A 244 7.84 -31.03 10.22
N SER A 245 7.03 -31.21 11.27
CA SER A 245 7.13 -32.30 12.23
C SER A 245 5.75 -32.77 12.71
N PRO A 246 5.43 -34.09 12.70
CA PRO A 246 6.22 -35.17 12.12
C PRO A 246 6.09 -35.21 10.59
N SER A 247 7.21 -35.07 9.88
CA SER A 247 7.24 -35.01 8.40
C SER A 247 6.70 -36.28 7.73
N ALA A 248 6.89 -37.45 8.33
CA ALA A 248 6.44 -38.74 7.77
C ALA A 248 4.91 -38.89 7.66
N LEU A 249 4.17 -38.19 8.53
CA LEU A 249 2.70 -38.23 8.55
C LEU A 249 2.09 -37.05 7.79
N TRP A 250 2.81 -35.94 7.65
CA TRP A 250 2.29 -34.72 7.04
C TRP A 250 1.68 -34.95 5.66
N GLN A 251 2.43 -35.56 4.73
CA GLN A 251 1.97 -35.78 3.35
C GLN A 251 0.78 -36.74 3.24
N GLN A 252 0.49 -37.50 4.31
CA GLN A 252 -0.69 -38.38 4.35
C GLN A 252 -1.96 -37.60 4.72
N HIS A 253 -1.82 -36.50 5.46
CA HIS A 253 -2.93 -35.75 6.03
C HIS A 253 -3.12 -34.38 5.38
N PHE A 254 -2.06 -33.70 4.94
CA PHE A 254 -2.13 -32.31 4.49
C PHE A 254 -1.43 -32.08 3.16
N ARG A 255 -2.04 -31.23 2.33
CA ARG A 255 -1.43 -30.59 1.16
C ARG A 255 -1.62 -29.09 1.27
N MET A 256 -0.58 -28.30 0.97
CA MET A 256 -0.72 -26.85 0.91
C MET A 256 -1.45 -26.45 -0.38
N LEU A 257 -2.37 -25.49 -0.26
CA LEU A 257 -3.00 -24.79 -1.37
C LEU A 257 -2.47 -23.36 -1.34
N ALA A 258 -1.74 -22.94 -2.38
CA ALA A 258 -1.12 -21.62 -2.46
C ALA A 258 -2.09 -20.48 -2.86
N GLY A 259 -3.41 -20.73 -2.83
CA GLY A 259 -4.46 -19.73 -3.05
C GLY A 259 -4.99 -19.61 -4.49
N THR A 260 -4.32 -20.20 -5.50
CA THR A 260 -4.79 -20.20 -6.91
C THR A 260 -5.42 -21.53 -7.36
N GLU A 261 -5.41 -22.53 -6.49
CA GLU A 261 -5.88 -23.88 -6.80
C GLU A 261 -7.36 -24.06 -6.39
N GLY A 262 -8.23 -24.34 -7.36
CA GLY A 262 -9.69 -24.40 -7.20
C GLY A 262 -10.28 -25.62 -6.48
N GLY A 263 -9.50 -26.33 -5.64
CA GLY A 263 -10.07 -27.42 -4.84
C GLY A 263 -9.08 -28.29 -4.06
N CYS A 264 -9.56 -28.85 -2.95
CA CYS A 264 -8.79 -29.78 -2.11
C CYS A 264 -8.72 -31.20 -2.70
N LEU A 265 -9.85 -31.85 -2.99
CA LEU A 265 -9.87 -33.25 -3.46
C LEU A 265 -10.22 -33.44 -4.95
N ASN A 266 -11.03 -32.56 -5.56
CA ASN A 266 -11.24 -32.38 -7.02
C ASN A 266 -12.27 -31.25 -7.26
N SER A 267 -12.19 -30.62 -8.43
CA SER A 267 -12.80 -29.35 -8.84
C SER A 267 -14.34 -29.36 -8.87
N ASP A 268 -14.97 -28.67 -7.93
CA ASP A 268 -16.30 -28.08 -8.15
C ASP A 268 -16.62 -26.93 -7.17
N PHE A 269 -15.57 -26.31 -6.61
CA PHE A 269 -15.72 -25.01 -6.00
C PHE A 269 -15.33 -23.99 -7.06
N THR A 270 -16.32 -23.25 -7.56
CA THR A 270 -16.08 -22.09 -8.41
C THR A 270 -15.03 -21.25 -7.72
N THR A 271 -13.92 -21.01 -8.41
CA THR A 271 -12.89 -20.05 -8.02
C THR A 271 -13.58 -18.79 -7.51
N VAL A 272 -13.63 -18.62 -6.19
CA VAL A 272 -13.79 -17.27 -5.67
C VAL A 272 -12.44 -16.66 -5.99
N GLN A 273 -12.40 -15.96 -7.12
CA GLN A 273 -11.23 -15.27 -7.61
C GLN A 273 -11.00 -14.13 -6.60
N HIS A 274 -10.28 -14.46 -5.53
CA HIS A 274 -9.79 -13.47 -4.61
C HIS A 274 -8.63 -12.76 -5.30
N ASP A 275 -8.66 -11.43 -5.29
CA ASP A 275 -7.55 -10.62 -5.81
C ASP A 275 -6.24 -10.89 -5.04
N VAL A 276 -6.33 -11.53 -3.85
CA VAL A 276 -5.20 -11.95 -3.03
C VAL A 276 -5.28 -13.46 -2.71
N PRO A 277 -4.21 -14.24 -2.95
CA PRO A 277 -4.20 -15.68 -2.64
C PRO A 277 -4.24 -15.92 -1.12
N ILE A 278 -5.28 -16.61 -0.65
CA ILE A 278 -5.39 -17.05 0.75
C ILE A 278 -4.68 -18.40 0.90
N PRO A 279 -3.55 -18.50 1.63
CA PRO A 279 -2.89 -19.77 1.84
C PRO A 279 -3.79 -20.70 2.66
N SER A 280 -3.84 -21.98 2.31
CA SER A 280 -4.69 -22.96 3.01
C SER A 280 -4.05 -24.34 3.06
N LEU A 281 -4.51 -25.19 3.99
CA LEU A 281 -4.24 -26.62 4.01
C LEU A 281 -5.47 -27.38 3.53
N CYS A 282 -5.25 -28.33 2.64
CA CYS A 282 -6.21 -29.35 2.25
C CYS A 282 -6.02 -30.59 3.11
N LEU A 283 -7.05 -30.99 3.85
CA LEU A 283 -7.06 -32.21 4.65
C LEU A 283 -7.32 -33.42 3.75
N LEU A 284 -6.28 -34.20 3.44
CA LEU A 284 -6.34 -35.39 2.59
C LEU A 284 -6.96 -36.59 3.31
N LYS A 285 -6.78 -36.67 4.63
CA LYS A 285 -7.23 -37.79 5.46
C LYS A 285 -7.49 -37.31 6.89
N SER A 286 -8.56 -37.79 7.52
CA SER A 286 -8.86 -37.53 8.94
C SER A 286 -7.66 -37.88 9.83
N VAL A 287 -7.48 -37.11 10.90
CA VAL A 287 -6.32 -37.22 11.79
C VAL A 287 -6.74 -37.90 13.06
N ASP A 288 -6.15 -39.05 13.39
CA ASP A 288 -6.45 -39.73 14.64
C ASP A 288 -5.53 -39.19 15.76
N ARG A 289 -6.11 -38.63 16.83
CA ARG A 289 -5.35 -38.04 17.94
C ARG A 289 -4.50 -39.08 18.67
N GLU A 290 -4.97 -40.31 18.78
CA GLU A 290 -4.25 -41.39 19.45
C GLU A 290 -3.02 -41.84 18.64
N VAL A 291 -3.02 -41.59 17.33
CA VAL A 291 -1.86 -41.82 16.44
C VAL A 291 -0.92 -40.62 16.40
N VAL A 292 -1.47 -39.41 16.27
CA VAL A 292 -0.71 -38.16 16.23
C VAL A 292 -1.49 -37.04 16.90
N SER A 293 -0.92 -36.49 17.97
CA SER A 293 -1.57 -35.43 18.77
C SER A 293 -1.43 -34.03 18.17
N GLY A 294 -0.59 -33.86 17.14
CA GLY A 294 -0.36 -32.56 16.53
C GLY A 294 0.74 -32.53 15.49
N PHE A 295 0.84 -31.38 14.82
CA PHE A 295 1.87 -31.10 13.81
C PHE A 295 2.47 -29.72 14.07
N HIS A 296 3.73 -29.54 13.73
CA HIS A 296 4.42 -28.27 13.77
C HIS A 296 5.03 -27.98 12.41
N PHE A 297 4.97 -26.74 11.97
CA PHE A 297 5.56 -26.32 10.70
C PHE A 297 5.83 -24.80 10.71
N GLU A 298 6.64 -24.36 9.77
CA GLU A 298 6.88 -22.94 9.50
C GLU A 298 6.15 -22.55 8.22
N LEU A 299 5.29 -21.53 8.31
CA LEU A 299 4.66 -20.88 7.17
C LEU A 299 5.52 -19.69 6.75
N ILE A 300 5.96 -19.67 5.50
CA ILE A 300 6.83 -18.64 4.95
C ILE A 300 6.04 -17.86 3.92
N ALA A 301 5.95 -16.54 4.09
CA ALA A 301 5.48 -15.61 3.07
C ALA A 301 6.69 -14.91 2.45
N ARG A 302 6.73 -14.85 1.13
CA ARG A 302 7.85 -14.28 0.37
C ARG A 302 7.32 -13.45 -0.79
N ASP A 303 7.86 -12.24 -0.94
CA ASP A 303 7.54 -11.37 -2.07
C ASP A 303 8.15 -11.86 -3.40
N GLN A 304 7.90 -11.11 -4.48
CA GLN A 304 8.51 -11.33 -5.79
C GLN A 304 9.42 -10.17 -6.20
N GLY A 305 9.96 -9.44 -5.23
CA GLY A 305 10.90 -8.35 -5.44
C GLY A 305 12.19 -8.82 -6.09
N VAL A 306 12.76 -7.98 -6.95
CA VAL A 306 14.00 -8.24 -7.69
C VAL A 306 14.95 -7.05 -7.52
N PRO A 307 16.26 -7.25 -7.24
CA PRO A 307 16.98 -8.54 -7.18
C PRO A 307 16.89 -9.25 -5.83
N ILE A 308 16.51 -8.54 -4.77
CA ILE A 308 16.37 -9.09 -3.43
C ILE A 308 14.88 -9.32 -3.19
N PHE A 309 14.54 -10.56 -2.89
CA PHE A 309 13.24 -10.93 -2.35
C PHE A 309 13.32 -10.92 -0.83
N LEU A 310 12.26 -10.49 -0.17
CA LEU A 310 12.13 -10.47 1.28
C LEU A 310 11.08 -11.49 1.71
N SER A 311 11.20 -11.95 2.95
CA SER A 311 10.35 -13.01 3.47
C SER A 311 10.20 -12.94 4.97
N THR A 312 9.05 -13.40 5.45
CA THR A 312 8.76 -13.57 6.88
C THR A 312 8.31 -14.99 7.15
N THR A 313 8.70 -15.50 8.32
CA THR A 313 8.35 -16.85 8.77
C THR A 313 7.47 -16.79 10.01
N LEU A 314 6.39 -17.57 10.00
CA LEU A 314 5.47 -17.76 11.11
C LEU A 314 5.50 -19.22 11.58
N SER A 315 5.72 -19.44 12.88
CA SER A 315 5.67 -20.78 13.45
C SER A 315 4.23 -21.20 13.69
N MET A 316 3.87 -22.41 13.27
CA MET A 316 2.51 -22.94 13.33
C MET A 316 2.48 -24.25 14.11
N SER A 317 1.44 -24.45 14.93
CA SER A 317 1.16 -25.70 15.65
C SER A 317 -0.29 -26.11 15.46
N ILE A 318 -0.49 -27.32 14.96
CA ILE A 318 -1.77 -28.02 14.88
C ILE A 318 -1.89 -28.87 16.14
N VAL A 319 -2.94 -28.67 16.93
CA VAL A 319 -3.25 -29.54 18.06
C VAL A 319 -4.50 -30.34 17.73
N VAL A 320 -4.37 -31.67 17.70
CA VAL A 320 -5.49 -32.57 17.41
C VAL A 320 -6.31 -32.78 18.68
N SER A 321 -7.61 -32.56 18.60
CA SER A 321 -8.53 -32.60 19.74
C SER A 321 -9.64 -33.64 19.55
N THR A 322 -10.07 -34.25 20.66
CA THR A 322 -11.14 -35.27 20.71
C THR A 322 -12.56 -34.69 20.63
N GLY A 323 -12.69 -33.37 20.53
CA GLY A 323 -13.97 -32.66 20.62
C GLY A 323 -14.45 -32.12 19.28
N ILE A 324 -15.76 -31.89 19.18
CA ILE A 324 -16.33 -30.96 18.20
C ILE A 324 -15.82 -29.57 18.59
N VAL A 325 -14.73 -29.09 17.98
CA VAL A 325 -14.55 -27.63 17.85
C VAL A 325 -15.75 -27.18 17.02
N CYS A 326 -16.59 -26.31 17.59
CA CYS A 326 -17.86 -25.92 17.01
C CYS A 326 -17.69 -25.66 15.50
N HIS A 327 -18.45 -26.39 14.68
CA HIS A 327 -18.48 -26.24 13.22
C HIS A 327 -18.73 -24.78 12.77
N TYR A 328 -19.22 -23.93 13.69
CA TYR A 328 -19.40 -22.50 13.54
C TYR A 328 -18.08 -21.71 13.35
N ASP A 329 -16.95 -22.18 13.91
CA ASP A 329 -15.68 -21.43 13.92
C ASP A 329 -14.87 -21.51 12.61
N ILE A 330 -15.03 -22.58 11.81
CA ILE A 330 -14.34 -22.70 10.51
C ILE A 330 -15.00 -21.77 9.49
N GLN A 331 -16.33 -21.72 9.48
CA GLN A 331 -17.06 -20.82 8.59
C GLN A 331 -16.90 -19.36 9.00
N SER A 332 -16.86 -19.01 10.30
CA SER A 332 -16.54 -17.64 10.72
C SER A 332 -15.09 -17.26 10.46
N ALA A 333 -14.11 -18.15 10.59
CA ALA A 333 -12.73 -17.83 10.18
C ALA A 333 -12.62 -17.63 8.66
N LEU A 334 -13.35 -18.40 7.86
CA LEU A 334 -13.46 -18.17 6.41
C LEU A 334 -14.16 -16.81 6.15
N ILE A 335 -15.26 -16.51 6.83
CA ILE A 335 -16.04 -15.27 6.68
C ILE A 335 -15.26 -14.04 7.21
N ASP A 336 -14.48 -14.17 8.27
CA ASP A 336 -13.70 -13.08 8.86
C ASP A 336 -12.41 -12.83 8.06
N ALA A 337 -11.79 -13.88 7.50
CA ALA A 337 -10.76 -13.73 6.46
C ALA A 337 -11.32 -13.03 5.20
N LEU A 338 -12.59 -13.27 4.85
CA LEU A 338 -13.27 -12.62 3.73
C LEU A 338 -13.72 -11.18 4.05
N LYS A 339 -14.01 -10.83 5.31
CA LYS A 339 -14.45 -9.49 5.73
C LYS A 339 -13.33 -8.45 5.78
N ILE A 340 -12.07 -8.87 5.86
CA ILE A 340 -10.91 -7.95 5.85
C ILE A 340 -10.80 -7.19 4.50
N HIS A 341 -11.52 -7.60 3.46
CA HIS A 341 -11.59 -6.93 2.16
C HIS A 341 -12.74 -5.90 1.98
N GLN A 342 -13.53 -5.58 3.00
CA GLN A 342 -14.68 -4.66 2.87
C GLN A 342 -14.67 -3.42 3.80
N SER A 343 -13.57 -3.12 4.49
CA SER A 343 -13.46 -1.89 5.32
C SER A 343 -12.41 -0.93 4.79
#